data_AF-A0A8B8ZHM2-F1
#
_entry.id   AF-A0A8B8ZHM2-F1
#
_cell.length_a   1.000
_cell.length_b   1.000
_cell.length_c   1.000
_cell.angle_alpha   90.00
_cell.angle_beta   90.00
_cell.angle_gamma   90.00
#
_symmetry.space_group_name_H-M   'P 1'
#
loop_
_entity.id
_entity.type
_entity.pdbx_description
1 polymer ?
#
loop_
_entity_poly.entity_id
_entity_poly.type
_entity_poly.pdbx_seq_one_letter_code
_entity_poly.pdbx_strand_id
1 'polypeptide(L)'
;MTLQRDVAIGKLFKDSSIEDKFKISDDYHGNLVAQQAVHRKCYNIHRNWRHNMKLHYKHLKNVLNVDPYSHPYEHVTQEDWCHLVDDVWKSKEHKVRSKAGKKNRKKLEYNHCSGSRSFVATMTIPPEFNGCENLEFPEFYKKTHTKKNKEWIDPICAVKHVVKDVELARRIFPIRCVINIRGDV
;
A
#
# COMPACT_ATOMS: atom_id res chain seq x y z
N MET A 1 -0.10 -22.77 10.54
CA MET A 1 -1.55 -22.95 10.28
C MET A 1 -2.25 -21.73 9.62
N THR A 2 -1.48 -20.81 9.04
CA THR A 2 -2.00 -19.56 8.45
C THR A 2 -2.05 -19.60 6.92
N LEU A 3 -1.19 -20.43 6.29
CA LEU A 3 -1.09 -20.56 4.83
C LEU A 3 -2.30 -21.23 4.17
N GLN A 4 -2.97 -22.17 4.84
CA GLN A 4 -4.16 -22.84 4.27
C GLN A 4 -5.43 -21.95 4.24
N ARG A 5 -5.48 -20.87 5.03
CA ARG A 5 -6.66 -19.97 5.07
C ARG A 5 -6.62 -18.87 4.01
N ASP A 6 -5.44 -18.45 3.57
CA ASP A 6 -5.29 -17.55 2.42
C ASP A 6 -5.67 -18.24 1.09
N VAL A 7 -5.56 -19.58 1.03
CA VAL A 7 -6.04 -20.39 -0.12
C VAL A 7 -7.57 -20.35 -0.23
N ALA A 8 -8.29 -20.31 0.90
CA ALA A 8 -9.76 -20.24 0.90
C ALA A 8 -10.28 -18.88 0.39
N ILE A 9 -9.59 -17.77 0.67
CA ILE A 9 -9.92 -16.45 0.12
C ILE A 9 -9.46 -16.32 -1.33
N GLY A 10 -8.40 -17.02 -1.74
CA GLY A 10 -8.05 -17.20 -3.16
C GLY A 10 -9.18 -17.85 -3.97
N LYS A 11 -10.05 -18.63 -3.32
CA LYS A 11 -11.24 -19.25 -3.93
C LYS A 11 -12.39 -18.27 -4.17
N LEU A 12 -12.43 -17.11 -3.50
CA LEU A 12 -13.37 -16.01 -3.79
C LEU A 12 -13.00 -15.23 -5.07
N PHE A 13 -11.80 -15.40 -5.61
CA PHE A 13 -11.38 -14.83 -6.89
C PHE A 13 -11.77 -15.69 -8.11
N LYS A 14 -12.55 -16.76 -7.90
CA LYS A 14 -12.87 -17.70 -8.98
C LYS A 14 -13.85 -17.15 -10.02
N ASP A 15 -14.56 -16.05 -9.73
CA ASP A 15 -15.69 -15.60 -10.58
C ASP A 15 -15.46 -14.28 -11.35
N SER A 16 -14.22 -13.81 -11.48
CA SER A 16 -13.86 -12.98 -12.63
C SER A 16 -12.41 -13.28 -12.96
N SER A 17 -12.20 -14.25 -13.84
CA SER A 17 -10.88 -14.80 -14.09
C SER A 17 -9.91 -13.66 -14.41
N ILE A 18 -8.78 -13.64 -13.71
CA ILE A 18 -7.67 -12.75 -14.04
C ILE A 18 -7.25 -13.02 -15.50
N GLU A 19 -7.44 -14.25 -15.97
CA GLU A 19 -7.26 -14.70 -17.35
C GLU A 19 -8.16 -13.96 -18.36
N ASP A 20 -9.39 -13.60 -18.02
CA ASP A 20 -10.28 -12.80 -18.89
C ASP A 20 -9.79 -11.35 -19.04
N LYS A 21 -8.99 -10.86 -18.09
CA LYS A 21 -8.46 -9.49 -18.08
C LYS A 21 -7.04 -9.38 -18.63
N PHE A 22 -6.36 -10.50 -18.85
CA PHE A 22 -5.00 -10.56 -19.37
C PHE A 22 -4.93 -11.53 -20.53
N LYS A 23 -4.52 -11.06 -21.72
CA LYS A 23 -4.09 -11.96 -22.79
C LYS A 23 -2.76 -12.58 -22.36
N ILE A 24 -2.84 -13.72 -21.69
CA ILE A 24 -1.68 -14.49 -21.26
C ILE A 24 -1.09 -15.12 -22.52
N SER A 25 0.12 -14.70 -22.90
CA SER A 25 0.85 -15.29 -24.02
C SER A 25 1.35 -16.69 -23.67
N ASP A 26 1.58 -17.52 -24.69
CA ASP A 26 2.00 -18.92 -24.54
C ASP A 26 3.32 -19.08 -23.73
N ASP A 27 4.13 -18.02 -23.64
CA ASP A 27 5.39 -17.97 -22.88
C ASP A 27 5.25 -17.57 -21.39
N TYR A 28 4.04 -17.31 -20.88
CA TYR A 28 3.81 -16.82 -19.51
C TYR A 28 4.49 -17.67 -18.43
N HIS A 29 4.44 -19.00 -18.56
CA HIS A 29 5.04 -19.91 -17.58
C HIS A 29 6.58 -19.86 -17.59
N GLY A 30 7.21 -19.45 -18.71
CA GLY A 30 8.65 -19.23 -18.80
C GLY A 30 9.09 -17.79 -18.53
N ASN A 31 8.15 -16.83 -18.60
CA ASN A 31 8.44 -15.41 -18.52
C ASN A 31 8.24 -14.87 -17.09
N LEU A 32 9.33 -14.82 -16.31
CA LEU A 32 9.33 -14.31 -14.94
C LEU A 32 8.82 -12.86 -14.83
N VAL A 33 9.08 -12.03 -15.84
CA VAL A 33 8.63 -10.62 -15.85
C VAL A 33 7.11 -10.55 -15.99
N ALA A 34 6.53 -11.36 -16.88
CA ALA A 34 5.08 -11.46 -17.05
C ALA A 34 4.40 -11.96 -15.77
N GLN A 35 4.96 -12.99 -15.13
CA GLN A 35 4.44 -13.52 -13.86
C GLN A 35 4.48 -12.47 -12.74
N GLN A 36 5.61 -11.76 -12.58
CA GLN A 36 5.73 -10.69 -11.59
C GLN A 36 4.73 -9.55 -11.84
N ALA A 37 4.49 -9.18 -13.09
CA ALA A 37 3.52 -8.16 -13.46
C ALA A 37 2.09 -8.58 -13.09
N VAL A 38 1.70 -9.82 -13.43
CA VAL A 38 0.38 -10.38 -13.08
C VAL A 38 0.23 -10.47 -11.57
N HIS A 39 1.21 -11.04 -10.85
CA HIS A 39 1.19 -11.15 -9.39
C HIS A 39 1.03 -9.78 -8.72
N ARG A 40 1.77 -8.77 -9.18
CA ARG A 40 1.65 -7.40 -8.69
C ARG A 40 0.26 -6.83 -8.94
N LYS A 41 -0.33 -7.05 -10.12
CA LYS A 41 -1.70 -6.60 -10.39
C LYS A 41 -2.70 -7.29 -9.46
N CYS A 42 -2.66 -8.61 -9.36
CA CYS A 42 -3.56 -9.40 -8.52
C CYS A 42 -3.49 -8.94 -7.06
N TYR A 43 -2.27 -8.76 -6.55
CA TYR A 43 -2.03 -8.20 -5.22
C TYR A 43 -2.68 -6.83 -5.04
N ASN A 44 -2.52 -5.91 -6.02
CA ASN A 44 -3.10 -4.58 -5.95
C ASN A 44 -4.64 -4.61 -5.99
N ILE A 45 -5.24 -5.45 -6.83
CA ILE A 45 -6.69 -5.65 -6.89
C ILE A 45 -7.19 -6.14 -5.53
N HIS A 46 -6.59 -7.20 -4.99
CA HIS A 46 -6.96 -7.74 -3.69
C HIS A 46 -6.80 -6.71 -2.56
N ARG A 47 -5.69 -5.97 -2.55
CA ARG A 47 -5.42 -4.91 -1.58
C ARG A 47 -6.48 -3.82 -1.64
N ASN A 48 -6.85 -3.37 -2.84
CA ASN A 48 -7.85 -2.32 -3.03
C ASN A 48 -9.25 -2.81 -2.64
N TRP A 49 -9.61 -4.03 -3.02
CA TRP A 49 -10.87 -4.64 -2.62
C TRP A 49 -11.02 -4.73 -1.10
N ARG A 50 -9.99 -5.22 -0.39
CA ARG A 50 -9.98 -5.21 1.09
C ARG A 50 -10.07 -3.82 1.69
N HIS A 51 -9.47 -2.82 1.05
CA HIS A 51 -9.57 -1.44 1.49
C HIS A 51 -11.01 -0.93 1.35
N ASN A 52 -11.64 -1.16 0.20
CA ASN A 52 -13.00 -0.73 -0.11
C ASN A 52 -14.04 -1.40 0.80
N MET A 53 -13.93 -2.71 1.05
CA MET A 53 -14.76 -3.41 2.03
C MET A 53 -14.68 -2.75 3.42
N LYS A 54 -13.47 -2.35 3.83
CA LYS A 54 -13.31 -1.69 5.12
C LYS A 54 -13.86 -0.26 5.13
N LEU A 55 -13.82 0.45 4.01
CA LEU A 55 -14.45 1.75 3.86
C LEU A 55 -15.97 1.62 3.93
N HIS A 56 -16.56 0.67 3.20
CA HIS A 56 -17.99 0.35 3.24
C HIS A 56 -18.46 0.09 4.67
N TYR A 57 -17.80 -0.81 5.39
CA TYR A 57 -18.09 -1.07 6.81
C TYR A 57 -18.07 0.20 7.67
N LYS A 58 -17.07 1.08 7.47
CA LYS A 58 -16.99 2.34 8.23
C LYS A 58 -18.07 3.33 7.82
N HIS A 59 -18.45 3.36 6.56
CA HIS A 59 -19.51 4.21 6.06
C HIS A 59 -20.86 3.80 6.66
N LEU A 60 -21.18 2.51 6.64
CA LEU A 60 -22.36 1.94 7.31
C LEU A 60 -22.41 2.34 8.78
N LYS A 61 -21.29 2.14 9.50
CA LYS A 61 -21.23 2.40 10.94
C LYS A 61 -21.23 3.89 11.31
N ASN A 62 -20.46 4.72 10.61
CA ASN A 62 -20.17 6.08 11.06
C ASN A 62 -20.95 7.16 10.31
N VAL A 63 -21.44 6.87 9.10
CA VAL A 63 -22.14 7.85 8.25
C VAL A 63 -23.62 7.53 8.20
N LEU A 64 -23.97 6.30 7.82
CA LEU A 64 -25.37 5.86 7.73
C LEU A 64 -25.94 5.43 9.09
N ASN A 65 -25.06 5.08 10.03
CA ASN A 65 -25.41 4.60 11.38
C ASN A 65 -26.42 3.42 11.35
N VAL A 66 -26.32 2.59 10.31
CA VAL A 66 -27.11 1.37 10.12
C VAL A 66 -26.34 0.16 10.61
N ASP A 67 -27.05 -0.95 10.83
CA ASP A 67 -26.42 -2.21 11.17
C ASP A 67 -25.47 -2.68 10.05
N PRO A 68 -24.15 -2.80 10.31
CA PRO A 68 -23.21 -3.22 9.29
C PRO A 68 -23.39 -4.68 8.85
N TYR A 69 -24.04 -5.52 9.65
CA TYR A 69 -24.20 -6.93 9.32
C TYR A 69 -25.21 -7.18 8.21
N SER A 70 -26.30 -6.41 8.15
CA SER A 70 -27.36 -6.56 7.14
C SER A 70 -27.00 -6.01 5.76
N HIS A 71 -25.80 -5.42 5.60
CA HIS A 71 -25.38 -4.74 4.38
C HIS A 71 -24.00 -5.24 3.91
N PRO A 72 -23.88 -6.51 3.48
CA PRO A 72 -22.62 -7.05 2.98
C PRO A 72 -22.09 -6.24 1.80
N TYR A 73 -20.77 -6.25 1.62
CA TYR A 73 -20.15 -5.62 0.46
C TYR A 73 -20.47 -6.39 -0.82
N GLU A 74 -20.51 -5.71 -1.95
CA GLU A 74 -20.85 -6.31 -3.25
C GLU A 74 -19.99 -7.55 -3.54
N HIS A 75 -20.64 -8.62 -4.00
CA HIS A 75 -20.04 -9.94 -4.28
C HIS A 75 -19.36 -10.63 -3.07
N VAL A 76 -19.70 -10.23 -1.83
CA VAL A 76 -19.30 -10.95 -0.61
C VAL A 76 -20.51 -11.66 -0.02
N THR A 77 -20.35 -12.94 0.31
CA THR A 77 -21.42 -13.70 0.96
C THR A 77 -21.68 -13.15 2.36
N GLN A 78 -22.91 -13.34 2.87
CA GLN A 78 -23.27 -12.88 4.21
C GLN A 78 -22.37 -13.52 5.30
N GLU A 79 -22.05 -14.81 5.14
CA GLU A 79 -21.19 -15.55 6.06
C GLU A 79 -19.75 -15.01 6.06
N ASP A 80 -19.16 -14.82 4.87
CA ASP A 80 -17.82 -14.25 4.74
C ASP A 80 -17.75 -12.82 5.29
N TRP A 81 -18.81 -12.04 5.10
CA TRP A 81 -18.91 -10.68 5.63
C TRP A 81 -18.91 -10.67 7.17
N CYS A 82 -19.73 -11.52 7.80
CA CYS A 82 -19.75 -11.67 9.26
C CYS A 82 -18.37 -12.09 9.79
N HIS A 83 -17.74 -13.09 9.16
CA HIS A 83 -16.39 -13.55 9.51
C HIS A 83 -15.36 -12.42 9.41
N LEU A 84 -15.38 -11.63 8.33
CA LEU A 84 -14.47 -10.48 8.17
C LEU A 84 -14.66 -9.44 9.29
N VAL A 85 -15.91 -9.17 9.67
CA VAL A 85 -16.21 -8.19 10.72
C VAL A 85 -15.70 -8.67 12.07
N ASP A 86 -16.08 -9.89 12.47
CA ASP A 86 -15.85 -10.39 13.83
C ASP A 86 -14.43 -10.94 14.01
N ASP A 87 -13.98 -11.81 13.12
CA ASP A 87 -12.71 -12.51 13.27
C ASP A 87 -11.52 -11.69 12.75
N VAL A 88 -11.72 -10.85 11.74
CA VAL A 88 -10.62 -10.10 11.11
C VAL A 88 -10.51 -8.66 11.60
N TRP A 89 -11.62 -7.93 11.73
CA TRP A 89 -11.56 -6.50 12.05
C TRP A 89 -11.74 -6.19 13.53
N LYS A 90 -12.58 -6.96 14.23
CA LYS A 90 -12.80 -6.79 15.67
C LYS A 90 -11.78 -7.54 16.52
N SER A 91 -11.01 -8.46 15.95
CA SER A 91 -9.95 -9.19 16.64
C SER A 91 -8.92 -8.27 17.30
N LYS A 92 -8.38 -8.74 18.42
CA LYS A 92 -7.45 -7.99 19.27
C LYS A 92 -6.16 -7.70 18.50
N GLU A 93 -5.65 -8.68 17.78
CA GLU A 93 -4.44 -8.62 16.96
C GLU A 93 -4.58 -7.52 15.91
N HIS A 94 -5.72 -7.47 15.22
CA HIS A 94 -5.97 -6.42 14.23
C HIS A 94 -5.98 -5.03 14.86
N LYS A 95 -6.68 -4.86 15.99
CA LYS A 95 -6.75 -3.58 16.70
C LYS A 95 -5.37 -3.11 17.16
N VAL A 96 -4.56 -4.00 17.72
CA VAL A 96 -3.17 -3.70 18.15
C VAL A 96 -2.33 -3.25 16.96
N ARG A 97 -2.28 -4.03 15.87
CA ARG A 97 -1.52 -3.66 14.67
C ARG A 97 -2.01 -2.35 14.06
N SER A 98 -3.32 -2.14 14.00
CA SER A 98 -3.92 -0.92 13.45
C SER A 98 -3.55 0.32 14.27
N LYS A 99 -3.60 0.23 15.61
CA LYS A 99 -3.19 1.30 16.52
C LYS A 99 -1.70 1.61 16.40
N ALA A 100 -0.85 0.58 16.37
CA ALA A 100 0.59 0.74 16.15
C ALA A 100 0.90 1.39 14.80
N GLY A 101 0.26 0.95 13.72
CA GLY A 101 0.43 1.53 12.38
C GLY A 101 0.02 2.99 12.31
N LYS A 102 -1.09 3.38 12.97
CA LYS A 102 -1.49 4.79 13.09
C LYS A 102 -0.47 5.61 13.88
N LYS A 103 0.02 5.08 15.01
CA LYS A 103 1.05 5.74 15.83
C LYS A 103 2.34 5.95 15.05
N ASN A 104 2.78 4.95 14.28
CA ASN A 104 3.98 5.05 13.45
C ASN A 104 3.80 6.07 12.32
N ARG A 105 2.65 6.10 11.63
CA ARG A 105 2.37 7.13 10.61
C ARG A 105 2.35 8.55 11.19
N LYS A 106 1.87 8.73 12.42
CA LYS A 106 1.89 10.04 13.11
C LYS A 106 3.30 10.52 13.49
N LYS A 107 4.33 9.65 13.48
CA LYS A 107 5.71 10.04 13.76
C LYS A 107 6.40 10.68 12.56
N LEU A 108 5.86 10.52 11.35
CA LEU A 108 6.40 11.20 10.18
C LEU A 108 6.00 12.69 10.26
N GLU A 109 7.01 13.55 10.24
CA GLU A 109 6.86 15.01 10.26
C GLU A 109 6.12 15.51 9.02
N TYR A 110 6.38 14.91 7.85
CA TYR A 110 5.70 15.18 6.58
C TYR A 110 5.73 13.93 5.69
N ASN A 111 4.89 13.90 4.65
CA ASN A 111 4.81 12.80 3.69
C ASN A 111 5.63 13.09 2.43
N HIS A 112 6.06 12.04 1.74
CA HIS A 112 6.65 12.08 0.40
C HIS A 112 5.82 11.23 -0.58
N CYS A 113 5.97 11.47 -1.87
CA CYS A 113 5.20 10.85 -2.96
C CYS A 113 5.79 9.52 -3.46
N SER A 114 6.90 9.01 -2.91
CA SER A 114 7.58 7.79 -3.41
C SER A 114 6.90 6.48 -3.02
N GLY A 115 5.61 6.53 -2.65
CA GLY A 115 4.80 5.36 -2.33
C GLY A 115 5.23 4.66 -1.05
N SER A 116 5.25 3.32 -1.07
CA SER A 116 5.60 2.50 0.09
C SER A 116 7.09 2.40 0.37
N ARG A 117 7.93 2.87 -0.56
CA ARG A 117 9.39 2.88 -0.40
C ARG A 117 9.81 4.14 0.35
N SER A 118 10.82 4.00 1.20
CA SER A 118 11.47 5.16 1.80
C SER A 118 12.17 5.97 0.70
N PHE A 119 12.33 7.27 0.94
CA PHE A 119 13.05 8.16 0.04
C PHE A 119 14.42 7.61 -0.37
N VAL A 120 15.21 7.16 0.62
CA VAL A 120 16.52 6.52 0.42
C VAL A 120 16.41 5.26 -0.42
N ALA A 121 15.47 4.37 -0.10
CA ALA A 121 15.28 3.13 -0.85
C ALA A 121 14.85 3.38 -2.30
N THR A 122 14.22 4.52 -2.61
CA THR A 122 13.89 4.87 -4.00
C THR A 122 15.08 5.46 -4.74
N MET A 123 15.95 6.24 -4.08
CA MET A 123 17.19 6.74 -4.68
C MET A 123 18.19 5.64 -5.03
N THR A 124 18.25 4.57 -4.23
CA THR A 124 19.17 3.45 -4.46
C THR A 124 18.73 2.50 -5.58
N ILE A 125 17.51 2.65 -6.09
CA ILE A 125 17.03 1.81 -7.20
C ILE A 125 17.62 2.36 -8.50
N PRO A 126 18.07 1.49 -9.41
CA PRO A 126 18.54 1.92 -10.73
C PRO A 126 17.50 2.82 -11.43
N PRO A 127 17.94 3.88 -12.13
CA PRO A 127 17.09 4.87 -12.78
C PRO A 127 15.98 4.28 -13.66
N GLU A 128 16.28 3.19 -14.35
CA GLU A 128 15.36 2.44 -15.20
C GLU A 128 14.14 1.84 -14.45
N PHE A 129 14.23 1.67 -13.12
CA PHE A 129 13.18 1.08 -12.28
C PHE A 129 12.59 2.05 -11.24
N ASN A 130 13.17 3.24 -11.06
CA ASN A 130 12.74 4.20 -10.05
C ASN A 130 11.80 5.30 -10.60
N GLY A 131 11.63 5.38 -11.93
CA GLY A 131 10.80 6.39 -12.60
C GLY A 131 11.35 7.82 -12.50
N CYS A 132 12.61 7.95 -12.09
CA CYS A 132 13.38 9.17 -11.87
C CYS A 132 14.77 8.98 -12.49
N GLU A 133 14.84 9.23 -13.80
CA GLU A 133 16.09 9.20 -14.55
C GLU A 133 17.16 10.08 -13.90
N ASN A 134 18.24 9.46 -13.40
CA ASN A 134 19.50 10.08 -12.94
C ASN A 134 19.39 11.46 -12.28
N LEU A 135 18.36 11.67 -11.46
CA LEU A 135 18.17 12.97 -10.82
C LEU A 135 19.16 13.12 -9.68
N GLU A 136 19.86 14.25 -9.67
CA GLU A 136 20.65 14.68 -8.53
C GLU A 136 19.75 14.84 -7.29
N PHE A 137 20.34 14.70 -6.10
CA PHE A 137 19.59 14.68 -4.84
C PHE A 137 18.54 15.81 -4.70
N PRO A 138 18.85 17.09 -5.00
CA PRO A 138 17.88 18.18 -4.85
C PRO A 138 16.68 18.03 -5.79
N GLU A 139 16.91 17.59 -7.02
CA GLU A 139 15.88 17.39 -8.04
C GLU A 139 14.99 16.19 -7.68
N PHE A 140 15.61 15.11 -7.21
CA PHE A 140 14.89 13.95 -6.70
C PHE A 140 14.06 14.29 -5.46
N TYR A 141 14.61 15.09 -4.53
CA TYR A 141 13.86 15.60 -3.36
C TYR A 141 12.66 16.43 -3.79
N LYS A 142 12.86 17.41 -4.67
CA LYS A 142 11.76 18.24 -5.19
C LYS A 142 10.68 17.39 -5.84
N LYS A 143 11.05 16.51 -6.76
CA LYS A 143 10.10 15.63 -7.47
C LYS A 143 9.27 14.76 -6.52
N THR A 144 9.91 14.22 -5.47
CA THR A 144 9.24 13.34 -4.50
C THR A 144 8.49 14.08 -3.40
N HIS A 145 8.70 15.38 -3.23
CA HIS A 145 8.03 16.21 -2.21
C HIS A 145 7.11 17.28 -2.81
N THR A 146 6.83 17.19 -4.11
CA THR A 146 5.80 17.97 -4.79
C THR A 146 4.62 17.09 -5.20
N LYS A 147 3.43 17.68 -5.16
CA LYS A 147 2.19 17.13 -5.72
C LYS A 147 2.21 17.19 -7.25
N LYS A 148 1.22 16.57 -7.90
CA LYS A 148 1.07 16.62 -9.38
C LYS A 148 0.90 18.04 -9.94
N ASN A 149 0.32 18.96 -9.15
CA ASN A 149 0.18 20.38 -9.49
C ASN A 149 1.45 21.21 -9.23
N LYS A 150 2.59 20.55 -8.96
CA LYS A 150 3.92 21.16 -8.68
C LYS A 150 4.01 21.96 -7.37
N GLU A 151 2.97 21.94 -6.53
CA GLU A 151 3.05 22.50 -5.18
C GLU A 151 3.77 21.55 -4.23
N TRP A 152 4.44 22.10 -3.22
CA TRP A 152 5.01 21.31 -2.14
C TRP A 152 3.91 20.57 -1.37
N ILE A 153 4.21 19.34 -0.94
CA ILE A 153 3.29 18.55 -0.10
C ILE A 153 3.07 19.23 1.25
N ASP A 154 4.14 19.81 1.79
CA ASP A 154 4.17 20.53 3.05
C ASP A 154 5.14 21.73 2.92
N PRO A 155 4.82 22.90 3.49
CA PRO A 155 5.73 24.06 3.48
C PRO A 155 7.14 23.75 4.02
N ILE A 156 7.27 22.83 4.99
CA ILE A 156 8.55 22.40 5.55
C ILE A 156 9.47 21.79 4.46
N CYS A 157 8.90 21.13 3.45
CA CYS A 157 9.67 20.57 2.34
C CYS A 157 10.38 21.67 1.53
N ALA A 158 9.73 22.82 1.33
CA ALA A 158 10.31 23.95 0.60
C ALA A 158 11.52 24.51 1.35
N VAL A 159 11.38 24.67 2.67
CA VAL A 159 12.47 25.15 3.55
C VAL A 159 13.65 24.16 3.51
N LYS A 160 13.38 22.87 3.69
CA LYS A 160 14.42 21.82 3.67
C LYS A 160 15.13 21.69 2.33
N HIS A 161 14.44 21.95 1.21
CA HIS A 161 15.05 21.97 -0.12
C HIS A 161 16.05 23.12 -0.30
N VAL A 162 15.76 24.31 0.26
CA VAL A 162 16.63 25.49 0.15
C VAL A 162 17.92 25.33 0.96
N VAL A 163 17.87 24.60 2.07
CA VAL A 163 19.00 24.47 3.02
C VAL A 163 20.19 23.66 2.44
N LYS A 164 20.07 23.03 1.26
CA LYS A 164 21.17 22.39 0.49
C LYS A 164 22.14 21.46 1.25
N ASP A 165 21.88 21.09 2.50
CA ASP A 165 22.81 20.26 3.24
C ASP A 165 22.67 18.78 2.85
N VAL A 166 23.54 18.36 1.94
CA VAL A 166 23.83 16.95 1.62
C VAL A 166 24.18 16.17 2.91
N GLU A 167 24.74 16.86 3.92
CA GLU A 167 25.08 16.30 5.23
C GLU A 167 23.87 16.16 6.16
N LEU A 168 22.91 17.09 6.07
CA LEU A 168 21.63 17.04 6.76
C LEU A 168 20.72 15.96 6.17
N ALA A 169 20.78 15.68 4.87
CA ALA A 169 20.08 14.57 4.24
C ALA A 169 20.51 13.19 4.80
N ARG A 170 21.82 12.99 5.03
CA ARG A 170 22.36 11.79 5.69
C ARG A 170 21.96 11.70 7.18
N ARG A 171 21.77 12.85 7.85
CA ARG A 171 21.36 12.95 9.27
C ARG A 171 19.85 12.84 9.50
N ILE A 172 19.02 13.42 8.62
CA ILE A 172 17.55 13.49 8.73
C ILE A 172 16.87 12.22 8.24
N PHE A 173 17.48 11.51 7.29
CA PHE A 173 17.00 10.21 6.83
C PHE A 173 17.90 9.09 7.35
N PRO A 174 17.98 8.84 8.68
CA PRO A 174 18.60 7.63 9.13
C PRO A 174 17.85 6.45 8.51
N ILE A 175 18.60 5.39 8.20
CA ILE A 175 18.17 4.09 7.65
C ILE A 175 16.93 3.50 8.35
N ARG A 176 16.52 4.06 9.49
CA ARG A 176 15.34 3.73 10.29
C ARG A 176 13.99 4.02 9.64
N CYS A 177 13.92 4.57 8.44
CA CYS A 177 12.73 4.46 7.59
C CYS A 177 12.57 3.04 6.99
N VAL A 178 12.87 1.99 7.76
CA VAL A 178 12.30 0.65 7.55
C VAL A 178 10.86 0.74 8.01
N ILE A 179 9.99 1.26 7.13
CA ILE A 179 8.57 0.97 7.23
C ILE A 179 8.49 -0.55 7.09
N ASN A 180 8.19 -1.21 8.21
CA ASN A 180 7.97 -2.64 8.37
C ASN A 180 7.08 -3.17 7.24
N ILE A 181 7.71 -3.57 6.13
CA ILE A 181 7.14 -4.45 5.13
C ILE A 181 7.13 -5.80 5.82
N ARG A 182 5.93 -6.32 6.05
CA ARG A 182 5.73 -7.65 6.63
C ARG A 182 6.62 -8.69 5.95
N GLY A 183 7.18 -9.59 6.75
CA GLY A 183 7.67 -10.90 6.31
C GLY A 183 8.91 -11.32 7.09
N ASP A 184 8.72 -12.17 8.09
CA ASP A 184 9.58 -13.32 8.43
C ASP A 184 8.98 -14.01 9.66
N VAL A 185 7.88 -14.75 9.42
CA VAL A 185 7.56 -16.07 9.98
C VAL A 185 6.74 -16.80 8.94
#